data_AF-A0A419DDY9-F1
#
_entry.id   AF-A0A419DDY9-F1
#
_cell.length_a   1.000
_cell.length_b   1.000
_cell.length_c   1.000
_cell.angle_alpha   90.00
_cell.angle_beta   90.00
_cell.angle_gamma   90.00
#
_symmetry.space_group_name_H-M   'P 1'
#
loop_
_entity.id
_entity.type
_entity.pdbx_description
1 polymer ?
#
loop_
_entity_poly.entity_id
_entity_poly.type
_entity_poly.pdbx_seq_one_letter_code
_entity_poly.pdbx_strand_id
1 'polypeptide(L)'
;MADGLMQYTLIGKWWSKDEEIDLVALDEETATVYFGECKWSNKKVGEDIYRELVRKSRLVDWQNEKRNNRYILFSKSGFTPRMAELAGKEDILLIHGDKVLKRRKTVKILKGK
;
A
#
# COMPACT_ATOMS: atom_id res chain seq x y z
N MET A 1 -10.09 2.82 -3.17
CA MET A 1 -9.02 1.90 -2.71
C MET A 1 -9.51 0.46 -2.65
N ALA A 2 -10.57 0.13 -1.91
CA ALA A 2 -11.04 -1.27 -1.76
C ALA A 2 -11.45 -1.98 -3.07
N ASP A 3 -11.65 -1.22 -4.13
CA ASP A 3 -11.97 -1.59 -5.50
C ASP A 3 -10.78 -1.53 -6.47
N GLY A 4 -9.61 -1.06 -6.03
CA GLY A 4 -8.42 -0.89 -6.87
C GLY A 4 -8.42 0.39 -7.72
N LEU A 5 -9.39 1.28 -7.55
CA LEU A 5 -9.41 2.58 -8.23
C LEU A 5 -8.57 3.61 -7.47
N MET A 6 -7.76 4.35 -8.21
CA MET A 6 -6.88 5.41 -7.73
C MET A 6 -7.02 6.64 -8.64
N GLN A 7 -7.17 7.81 -8.05
CA GLN A 7 -7.06 9.10 -8.73
C GLN A 7 -5.63 9.60 -8.58
N TYR A 8 -5.07 10.22 -9.62
CA TYR A 8 -3.76 10.84 -9.56
C TYR A 8 -3.64 11.93 -10.61
N THR A 9 -2.82 12.95 -10.33
CA THR A 9 -2.37 13.99 -11.26
C THR A 9 -0.96 13.68 -11.79
N LEU A 10 -0.11 13.10 -10.96
CA LEU A 10 1.25 12.68 -11.33
C LEU A 10 1.51 11.24 -10.86
N ILE A 11 2.24 10.46 -11.67
CA ILE A 11 2.63 9.10 -11.32
C ILE A 11 4.05 8.81 -11.82
N GLY A 12 4.84 8.11 -11.03
CA GLY A 12 6.17 7.69 -11.42
C GLY A 12 6.90 6.92 -10.33
N LYS A 13 8.21 6.79 -10.48
CA LYS A 13 9.11 6.32 -9.43
C LYS A 13 9.65 7.51 -8.65
N TRP A 14 10.10 7.26 -7.42
CA TRP A 14 10.83 8.26 -6.64
C TRP A 14 12.19 7.72 -6.21
N TRP A 15 13.20 8.57 -6.30
CA TRP A 15 14.58 8.26 -5.95
C TRP A 15 15.20 9.39 -5.14
N SER A 16 15.95 9.04 -4.10
CA SER A 16 16.81 9.97 -3.38
C SER A 16 18.00 9.23 -2.77
N LYS A 17 19.21 9.59 -3.22
CA LYS A 17 20.45 8.89 -2.85
C LYS A 17 20.31 7.38 -3.16
N ASP A 18 20.36 6.54 -2.12
CA ASP A 18 20.29 5.09 -2.19
C ASP A 18 18.87 4.54 -1.94
N GLU A 19 17.86 5.41 -1.87
CA GLU A 19 16.47 5.05 -1.58
C GLU A 19 15.60 5.13 -2.84
N GLU A 20 14.82 4.07 -3.09
CA GLU A 20 13.83 4.00 -4.17
C GLU A 20 12.43 3.72 -3.60
N ILE A 21 11.41 4.35 -4.19
CA ILE A 21 10.03 3.87 -4.10
C ILE A 21 9.55 3.55 -5.52
N ASP A 22 9.16 2.29 -5.75
CA ASP A 22 8.77 1.77 -7.07
C ASP A 22 7.57 2.49 -7.70
N LEU A 23 6.68 3.03 -6.87
CA LEU A 23 5.51 3.77 -7.30
C LEU A 23 5.21 4.91 -6.32
N VAL A 24 5.17 6.12 -6.85
CA VAL A 24 4.60 7.30 -6.18
C VAL A 24 3.57 7.89 -7.12
N ALA A 25 2.33 7.96 -6.67
CA ALA A 25 1.27 8.69 -7.37
C ALA A 25 0.76 9.83 -6.47
N LEU A 26 0.76 11.04 -7.00
CA LEU A 26 0.29 12.25 -6.32
C LEU A 26 -1.10 12.59 -6.85
N ASP A 27 -1.98 12.99 -5.96
CA ASP A 27 -3.24 13.63 -6.29
C ASP A 27 -3.24 15.02 -5.63
N GLU A 28 -2.92 16.02 -6.43
CA GLU A 28 -2.83 17.41 -5.98
C GLU A 28 -4.19 18.01 -5.61
N GLU A 29 -5.30 17.45 -6.11
CA GLU A 29 -6.66 17.93 -5.79
C GLU A 29 -7.06 17.55 -4.37
N THR A 30 -6.74 16.32 -3.95
CA THR A 30 -7.15 15.78 -2.64
C THR A 30 -6.02 15.73 -1.61
N ALA A 31 -4.82 16.22 -1.98
CA ALA A 31 -3.59 16.05 -1.21
C ALA A 31 -3.30 14.58 -0.88
N THR A 32 -3.68 13.63 -1.74
CA THR A 32 -3.43 12.20 -1.51
C THR A 32 -2.12 11.80 -2.17
N VAL A 33 -1.35 10.94 -1.50
CA VAL A 33 -0.20 10.27 -2.13
C VAL A 33 -0.29 8.77 -1.93
N TYR A 34 -0.06 8.04 -3.02
CA TYR A 34 0.03 6.59 -3.03
C TYR A 34 1.50 6.19 -3.12
N PHE A 35 1.96 5.43 -2.13
CA PHE A 35 3.27 4.80 -2.14
C PHE A 35 3.12 3.32 -2.43
N GLY A 36 3.86 2.81 -3.41
CA GLY A 36 3.82 1.42 -3.83
C GLY A 36 5.20 0.79 -3.85
N GLU A 37 5.24 -0.49 -3.49
CA GLU A 37 6.43 -1.34 -3.55
C GLU A 37 6.09 -2.67 -4.23
N CYS A 38 6.94 -3.10 -5.17
CA CYS A 38 6.74 -4.34 -5.91
C CYS A 38 7.80 -5.39 -5.55
N LYS A 39 7.34 -6.58 -5.13
CA LYS A 39 8.22 -7.73 -4.89
C LYS A 39 7.85 -8.90 -5.78
N TRP A 40 8.67 -9.14 -6.80
CA TRP A 40 8.47 -10.19 -7.80
C TRP A 40 9.35 -11.42 -7.58
N SER A 41 9.26 -12.00 -6.38
CA SER A 41 10.03 -13.19 -5.99
C SER A 41 9.12 -14.38 -5.67
N ASN A 42 9.71 -15.56 -5.46
CA ASN A 42 8.98 -16.74 -5.00
C ASN A 42 8.66 -16.71 -3.48
N LYS A 43 9.07 -15.67 -2.76
CA LYS A 43 8.80 -15.48 -1.33
C LYS A 43 7.56 -14.62 -1.14
N LYS A 44 6.76 -14.95 -0.13
CA LYS A 44 5.62 -14.12 0.30
C LYS A 44 6.11 -12.80 0.90
N VAL A 45 5.36 -11.74 0.64
CA VAL A 45 5.64 -10.41 1.21
C VAL A 45 5.18 -10.33 2.67
N GLY A 46 6.08 -9.92 3.55
CA GLY A 46 5.85 -9.70 4.97
C GLY A 46 5.64 -8.23 5.32
N GLU A 47 5.39 -7.96 6.62
CA GLU A 47 5.23 -6.61 7.15
C GLU A 47 6.51 -5.77 7.10
N ASP A 48 7.67 -6.41 7.02
CA ASP A 48 8.98 -5.78 6.88
C ASP A 48 8.99 -4.87 5.64
N ILE A 49 8.48 -5.35 4.50
CA ILE A 49 8.39 -4.59 3.26
C ILE A 49 7.47 -3.37 3.41
N TYR A 50 6.34 -3.53 4.09
CA TYR A 50 5.42 -2.42 4.37
C TYR A 50 6.08 -1.35 5.26
N ARG A 51 6.71 -1.78 6.36
CA ARG A 51 7.36 -0.89 7.31
C ARG A 51 8.49 -0.11 6.65
N GLU A 52 9.22 -0.75 5.76
CA GLU A 52 10.27 -0.10 4.98
C GLU A 52 9.69 0.92 4.00
N LEU A 53 8.59 0.61 3.31
CA LEU A 53 7.88 1.57 2.46
C LEU A 53 7.38 2.79 3.26
N VAL A 54 6.85 2.57 4.47
CA VAL A 54 6.44 3.66 5.40
C VAL A 54 7.63 4.48 5.86
N ARG A 55 8.81 3.87 6.07
CA ARG A 55 10.03 4.61 6.40
C ARG A 55 10.45 5.50 5.24
N LYS A 56 10.51 4.95 4.02
CA LYS A 56 10.89 5.66 2.80
C LYS A 56 9.91 6.79 2.45
N SER A 57 8.61 6.59 2.64
CA SER A 57 7.59 7.62 2.33
C SER A 57 7.78 8.92 3.12
N ARG A 58 8.40 8.86 4.31
CA ARG A 58 8.74 10.04 5.12
C ARG A 58 9.83 10.91 4.50
N LEU A 59 10.63 10.36 3.58
CA LEU A 59 11.69 11.07 2.87
C LEU A 59 11.15 11.85 1.65
N VAL A 60 9.94 11.53 1.20
CA VAL A 60 9.30 12.23 0.09
C VAL A 60 8.76 13.56 0.58
N ASP A 61 9.40 14.66 0.18
CA ASP A 61 9.01 16.01 0.55
C ASP A 61 7.89 16.55 -0.36
N TRP A 62 6.65 16.26 0.01
CA TRP A 62 5.47 16.74 -0.70
C TRP A 62 4.30 16.87 0.27
N GLN A 63 3.76 18.08 0.45
CA GLN A 63 2.60 18.40 1.28
C GLN A 63 2.58 17.73 2.68
N ASN A 64 3.73 17.61 3.34
CA ASN A 64 3.93 16.78 4.54
C ASN A 64 2.92 17.01 5.69
N GLU A 65 2.42 18.23 5.85
CA GLU A 65 1.48 18.58 6.93
C GLU A 65 0.01 18.23 6.61
N LYS A 66 -0.31 18.04 5.33
CA LYS A 66 -1.70 17.92 4.84
C LYS A 66 -1.97 16.64 4.07
N ARG A 67 -0.92 15.93 3.65
CA ARG A 67 -1.06 14.80 2.76
C ARG A 67 -1.72 13.59 3.42
N ASN A 68 -2.53 12.90 2.63
CA ASN A 68 -3.12 11.62 2.98
C ASN A 68 -2.28 10.48 2.38
N ASN A 69 -1.54 9.76 3.21
CA ASN A 69 -0.71 8.65 2.75
C ASN A 69 -1.54 7.38 2.53
N ARG A 70 -1.40 6.77 1.35
CA ARG A 70 -1.99 5.48 0.98
C ARG A 70 -0.88 4.52 0.57
N TYR A 71 -1.04 3.24 0.89
CA TYR A 71 0.01 2.24 0.67
C TYR A 71 -0.49 1.07 -0.18
N ILE A 72 0.37 0.62 -1.08
CA ILE A 72 0.10 -0.46 -2.02
C ILE A 72 1.28 -1.43 -2.03
N LEU A 73 1.01 -2.72 -1.91
CA LEU A 73 2.04 -3.74 -2.07
C LEU A 73 1.67 -4.66 -3.22
N PHE A 74 2.63 -4.92 -4.10
CA PHE A 74 2.51 -5.87 -5.18
C PHE A 74 3.35 -7.10 -4.89
N SER A 75 2.79 -8.29 -5.08
CA SER A 75 3.50 -9.55 -4.86
C SER A 75 3.18 -10.59 -5.92
N LYS A 76 4.22 -11.25 -6.44
CA LYS A 76 4.08 -12.43 -7.32
C LYS A 76 3.53 -13.65 -6.56
N SER A 77 4.03 -13.87 -5.34
CA SER A 77 3.73 -15.07 -4.55
C SER A 77 2.72 -14.83 -3.42
N GLY A 78 2.12 -13.64 -3.39
CA GLY A 78 1.18 -13.22 -2.37
C GLY A 78 1.83 -12.78 -1.06
N PHE A 79 1.04 -12.81 0.02
CA PHE A 79 1.36 -12.16 1.28
C PHE A 79 1.35 -13.16 2.44
N THR A 80 2.13 -12.87 3.48
CA THR A 80 2.06 -13.61 4.73
C THR A 80 0.71 -13.36 5.42
N PRO A 81 0.21 -14.29 6.27
CA PRO A 81 -1.03 -14.08 7.01
C PRO A 81 -1.03 -12.81 7.86
N ARG A 82 0.11 -12.51 8.50
CA ARG A 82 0.28 -11.31 9.33
C ARG A 82 0.22 -10.02 8.52
N MET A 83 0.81 -10.00 7.32
CA MET A 83 0.67 -8.86 6.40
C MET A 83 -0.78 -8.69 5.93
N ALA A 84 -1.49 -9.78 5.61
CA ALA A 84 -2.89 -9.72 5.22
C ALA A 84 -3.80 -9.18 6.36
N GLU A 85 -3.52 -9.56 7.62
CA GLU A 85 -4.20 -9.01 8.79
C GLU A 85 -3.90 -7.52 8.97
N LEU A 86 -2.63 -7.13 8.87
CA LEU A 86 -2.21 -5.73 8.99
C LEU A 86 -2.88 -4.86 7.92
N ALA A 87 -2.93 -5.33 6.68
CA ALA A 87 -3.61 -4.63 5.59
C ALA A 87 -5.10 -4.38 5.87
N GLY A 88 -5.76 -5.30 6.57
CA GLY A 88 -7.14 -5.12 7.01
C GLY A 88 -7.34 -4.04 8.08
N LYS A 89 -6.29 -3.74 8.87
CA LYS A 89 -6.31 -2.73 9.94
C LYS A 89 -5.92 -1.34 9.44
N GLU A 90 -4.89 -1.26 8.58
CA GLU A 90 -4.25 -0.02 8.13
C GLU A 90 -4.69 0.44 6.72
N ASP A 91 -5.75 -0.16 6.17
CA ASP A 91 -6.30 0.13 4.83
C ASP A 91 -5.24 0.07 3.71
N ILE A 92 -4.43 -0.99 3.72
CA ILE A 92 -3.36 -1.22 2.73
C ILE A 92 -3.91 -2.01 1.56
N LEU A 93 -3.67 -1.53 0.33
CA LEU A 93 -4.06 -2.25 -0.87
C LEU A 93 -3.03 -3.35 -1.18
N LEU A 94 -3.51 -4.59 -1.25
CA LEU A 94 -2.67 -5.74 -1.60
C LEU A 94 -3.02 -6.22 -3.01
N ILE A 95 -2.01 -6.34 -3.86
CA ILE A 95 -2.14 -6.83 -5.23
C ILE A 95 -1.32 -8.11 -5.37
N HIS A 96 -1.99 -9.22 -5.66
CA HIS A 96 -1.37 -10.51 -5.92
C HIS A 96 -1.43 -10.82 -7.42
N GLY A 97 -0.27 -10.76 -8.09
CA GLY A 97 -0.23 -10.83 -9.54
C GLY A 97 -0.94 -9.61 -10.15
N ASP A 98 -2.02 -9.88 -10.84
CA ASP A 98 -2.94 -8.92 -11.47
C ASP A 98 -4.23 -8.70 -10.64
N LYS A 99 -4.34 -9.31 -9.46
CA LYS A 99 -5.58 -9.33 -8.66
C LYS A 99 -5.48 -8.44 -7.43
N VAL A 100 -6.41 -7.51 -7.33
CA VAL A 100 -6.68 -6.77 -6.08
C VAL A 100 -7.28 -7.74 -5.05
N LEU A 101 -6.64 -7.85 -3.89
CA LEU A 101 -7.17 -8.64 -2.78
C LEU A 101 -8.23 -7.82 -2.05
N LYS A 102 -9.50 -8.16 -2.29
CA LYS A 102 -10.64 -7.51 -1.64
C LYS A 102 -10.64 -7.82 -0.14
N ARG A 103 -10.89 -6.80 0.68
CA ARG A 103 -11.15 -6.97 2.13
C ARG A 103 -12.31 -7.94 2.29
N ARG A 104 -12.09 -9.05 2.99
CA ARG A 104 -13.22 -9.86 3.48
C ARG A 104 -13.94 -9.01 4.52
N LYS A 105 -15.22 -8.68 4.28
CA LYS A 105 -16.05 -8.07 5.31
C LYS A 105 -16.03 -9.01 6.51
N THR A 106 -15.54 -8.54 7.66
CA THR A 106 -15.73 -9.26 8.91
C THR A 106 -17.25 -9.31 9.14
N VAL A 107 -17.86 -10.47 8.88
CA VAL A 107 -19.20 -10.74 9.37
C VAL A 107 -19.06 -10.74 10.89
N LYS A 108 -19.55 -9.68 11.55
CA LYS A 108 -19.77 -9.70 12.98
C LYS A 108 -20.82 -10.77 13.22
N ILE A 109 -20.39 -12.01 13.49
CA ILE A 109 -21.26 -13.01 14.07
C ILE A 109 -21.60 -12.46 15.46
N LEU A 110 -22.76 -11.84 15.58
CA LEU A 110 -23.38 -11.59 16.87
C LEU A 110 -23.56 -12.99 17.48
N LYS A 111 -22.71 -13.35 18.43
CA LYS A 111 -22.96 -14.49 19.29
C LYS A 111 -24.26 -14.19 20.01
N GLY A 112 -25.34 -14.85 19.58
CA GLY A 112 -26.60 -14.85 20.30
C GLY A 112 -26.35 -15.25 21.75
N LYS A 113 -26.86 -14.42 22.66
CA LYS A 113 -27.29 -14.87 23.97
C LYS A 113 -28.75 -15.26 23.85
#